data_AF-A0A2N7B8Y9-F1
#
_entry.id   AF-A0A2N7B8Y9-F1
#
_cell.length_a   1.000
_cell.length_b   1.000
_cell.length_c   1.000
_cell.angle_alpha   90.00
_cell.angle_beta   90.00
_cell.angle_gamma   90.00
#
_symmetry.space_group_name_H-M   'P 1'
#
loop_
_entity.id
_entity.type
_entity.pdbx_description
1 polymer ?
#
loop_
_entity_poly.entity_id
_entity_poly.type
_entity_poly.pdbx_seq_one_letter_code
_entity_poly.pdbx_strand_id
1 'polypeptide(L)'
;MKTIPMGGHSVAFYDSIFETPIAIYKLHERYAAAAAFTVDNLGNYNDRIASALNHLASGNTEAVETELRNMYFGLYQFLGGMDMSSMALLCLAAEVDGMPFRKRDEETLMKLRDKMSEWGFTAADADKLATDLKKNFKLSWTDLSPDGSE
;
A
#
# COMPACT_ATOMS: atom_id res chain seq x y z
N MET A 1 -8.07 -1.19 -16.21
CA MET A 1 -6.88 -1.98 -15.80
C MET A 1 -5.62 -1.40 -16.44
N LYS A 2 -4.49 -1.42 -15.72
CA LYS A 2 -3.18 -0.96 -16.21
C LYS A 2 -2.18 -2.12 -16.28
N THR A 3 -1.61 -2.36 -17.47
CA THR A 3 -0.63 -3.44 -17.69
C THR A 3 0.79 -2.89 -17.71
N ILE A 4 1.67 -3.54 -16.95
CA ILE A 4 3.09 -3.20 -16.87
C ILE A 4 3.91 -4.31 -17.53
N PRO A 5 4.60 -4.05 -18.66
CA PRO A 5 5.49 -5.01 -19.29
C PRO A 5 6.84 -5.10 -18.55
N MET A 6 7.40 -6.30 -18.44
CA MET A 6 8.62 -6.60 -17.68
C MET A 6 9.43 -7.70 -18.39
N GLY A 7 10.26 -7.33 -19.36
CA GLY A 7 11.26 -8.27 -19.93
C GLY A 7 10.69 -9.58 -20.52
N GLY A 8 9.56 -9.52 -21.21
CA GLY A 8 8.87 -10.71 -21.75
C GLY A 8 7.72 -11.23 -20.88
N HIS A 9 7.59 -10.70 -19.67
CA HIS A 9 6.45 -10.90 -18.77
C HIS A 9 5.57 -9.65 -18.71
N SER A 10 4.39 -9.79 -18.12
CA SER A 10 3.49 -8.67 -17.85
C SER A 10 2.65 -8.90 -16.61
N VAL A 11 2.35 -7.82 -15.89
CA VAL A 11 1.40 -7.83 -14.78
C VAL A 11 0.35 -6.75 -15.03
N ALA A 12 -0.93 -7.14 -15.04
CA ALA A 12 -2.05 -6.21 -15.11
C ALA A 12 -2.56 -5.92 -13.71
N PHE A 13 -2.80 -4.64 -13.41
CA PHE A 13 -3.34 -4.17 -12.15
C PHE A 13 -4.74 -3.59 -12.36
N TYR A 14 -5.63 -3.83 -11.40
CA TYR A 14 -6.83 -3.02 -11.28
C TYR A 14 -6.41 -1.56 -11.03
N ASP A 15 -6.88 -0.65 -11.87
CA ASP A 15 -6.54 0.78 -11.82
C ASP A 15 -7.72 1.66 -11.43
N SER A 16 -8.85 1.05 -11.07
CA SER A 16 -10.05 1.73 -10.62
C SER A 16 -10.81 0.87 -9.62
N ILE A 17 -11.43 1.52 -8.62
CA ILE A 17 -12.30 0.85 -7.65
C ILE A 17 -13.50 0.18 -8.32
N PHE A 18 -14.01 0.76 -9.42
CA PHE A 18 -15.18 0.24 -10.14
C PHE A 18 -14.91 -1.09 -10.84
N GLU A 19 -13.65 -1.36 -11.20
CA GLU A 19 -13.21 -2.61 -11.82
C GLU A 19 -12.69 -3.61 -10.79
N THR A 20 -12.39 -3.17 -9.57
CA THR A 20 -11.78 -3.99 -8.52
C THR A 20 -12.84 -4.80 -7.79
N PRO A 21 -12.76 -6.15 -7.78
CA PRO A 21 -13.64 -6.96 -6.94
C PRO A 21 -13.59 -6.54 -5.47
N ILE A 22 -14.75 -6.43 -4.82
CA ILE A 22 -14.84 -5.84 -3.47
C ILE A 22 -13.99 -6.56 -2.41
N ALA A 23 -13.78 -7.88 -2.54
CA ALA A 23 -12.92 -8.63 -1.65
C ALA A 23 -11.44 -8.21 -1.78
N ILE A 24 -11.00 -7.92 -3.01
CA ILE A 24 -9.65 -7.45 -3.31
C ILE A 24 -9.48 -6.01 -2.82
N TYR A 25 -10.46 -5.16 -3.06
CA TYR A 25 -10.43 -3.78 -2.57
C TYR A 25 -10.33 -3.72 -1.04
N LYS A 26 -11.14 -4.50 -0.31
CA LYS A 26 -11.05 -4.58 1.16
C LYS A 26 -9.71 -5.08 1.66
N LEU A 27 -9.08 -6.00 0.94
CA LEU A 27 -7.75 -6.51 1.29
C LEU A 27 -6.67 -5.45 1.04
N HIS A 28 -6.74 -4.76 -0.10
CA HIS A 28 -5.89 -3.61 -0.42
C HIS A 28 -5.97 -2.54 0.68
N GLU A 29 -7.17 -2.12 1.06
CA GLU A 29 -7.38 -1.09 2.09
C GLU A 29 -6.79 -1.50 3.44
N ARG A 30 -6.83 -2.79 3.82
CA ARG A 30 -6.22 -3.28 5.05
C ARG A 30 -4.70 -3.14 5.03
N TYR A 31 -4.06 -3.56 3.94
CA TYR A 31 -2.61 -3.40 3.80
C TYR A 31 -2.20 -1.93 3.67
N ALA A 32 -2.98 -1.12 2.95
CA ALA A 32 -2.74 0.32 2.81
C ALA A 32 -2.87 1.05 4.15
N ALA A 33 -3.85 0.68 4.97
CA ALA A 33 -3.98 1.20 6.33
C ALA A 33 -2.80 0.76 7.20
N ALA A 34 -2.39 -0.51 7.13
CA ALA A 34 -1.21 -1.01 7.85
C ALA A 34 0.07 -0.26 7.42
N ALA A 35 0.22 0.01 6.12
CA ALA A 35 1.33 0.79 5.54
C ALA A 35 1.46 2.18 6.16
N ALA A 36 0.34 2.85 6.46
CA ALA A 36 0.34 4.18 7.09
C ALA A 36 0.97 4.20 8.50
N PHE A 37 0.97 3.05 9.19
CA PHE A 37 1.56 2.88 10.51
C PHE A 37 2.93 2.17 10.47
N THR A 38 3.38 1.77 9.27
CA THR A 38 4.63 1.02 9.14
C THR A 38 5.82 1.95 9.20
N VAL A 39 6.92 1.38 9.68
CA VAL A 39 8.25 1.93 9.49
C VAL A 39 8.97 1.00 8.53
N ASP A 40 8.88 1.30 7.24
CA ASP A 40 9.41 0.47 6.15
C ASP A 40 10.91 0.71 5.88
N ASN A 41 11.48 1.78 6.43
CA ASN A 41 12.92 2.02 6.43
C ASN A 41 13.40 2.84 7.65
N LEU A 42 14.72 2.91 7.83
CA LEU A 42 15.35 3.64 8.95
C LEU A 42 15.08 5.15 8.92
N GLY A 43 14.83 5.74 7.75
CA GLY A 43 14.44 7.15 7.62
C GLY A 43 13.07 7.41 8.26
N ASN A 44 12.07 6.59 7.90
CA ASN A 44 10.74 6.63 8.51
C ASN A 44 10.79 6.41 10.04
N TYR A 45 11.75 5.61 10.53
CA TYR A 45 11.94 5.41 11.98
C TYR A 45 12.43 6.70 12.67
N ASN A 46 13.40 7.38 12.06
CA ASN A 46 13.92 8.65 12.57
C ASN A 46 12.86 9.76 12.54
N ASP A 47 12.05 9.85 11.49
CA ASP A 47 10.98 10.84 11.40
C ASP A 47 9.93 10.65 12.51
N ARG A 48 9.62 9.40 12.84
CA ARG A 48 8.69 9.06 13.94
C ARG A 48 9.29 9.38 15.31
N ILE A 49 10.59 9.13 15.52
CA ILE A 49 11.29 9.58 16.73
C ILE A 49 11.21 11.10 16.86
N ALA A 50 11.48 11.84 15.78
CA ALA A 50 11.41 13.30 15.78
C ALA A 50 9.99 13.79 16.10
N SER A 51 8.96 13.16 15.52
CA SER A 51 7.54 13.41 15.84
C SER A 51 7.25 13.20 17.34
N ALA A 52 7.66 12.06 17.90
CA ALA A 52 7.47 11.75 19.32
C ALA A 52 8.18 12.75 20.24
N LEU A 53 9.41 13.17 19.91
CA LEU A 53 10.13 14.18 20.67
C LEU A 53 9.43 15.55 20.65
N ASN A 54 8.85 15.93 19.51
CA ASN A 54 8.06 17.16 19.40
C ASN A 54 6.76 17.10 20.21
N HIS A 55 6.07 15.95 20.21
CA HIS A 55 4.90 15.72 21.07
C HIS A 55 5.25 15.73 22.55
N LEU A 56 6.41 15.20 22.92
CA LEU A 56 6.91 15.23 24.29
C LEU A 56 7.21 16.67 24.74
N ALA A 57 7.88 17.45 23.89
CA ALA A 57 8.18 18.86 24.17
C ALA A 57 6.93 19.73 24.32
N SER A 58 5.83 19.37 23.65
CA SER A 58 4.53 20.04 23.75
C SER A 58 3.63 19.51 24.87
N GLY A 59 4.09 18.52 25.65
CA GLY A 59 3.32 17.92 26.74
C GLY A 59 2.15 17.04 26.28
N ASN A 60 2.07 16.70 25.00
CA ASN A 60 1.01 15.85 24.45
C ASN A 60 1.38 14.36 24.61
N THR A 61 1.24 13.85 25.83
CA THR A 61 1.67 12.49 26.19
C THR A 61 0.91 11.39 25.44
N GLU A 62 -0.35 11.60 25.06
CA GLU A 62 -1.15 10.64 24.29
C GLU A 62 -0.61 10.46 22.87
N ALA A 63 -0.21 11.55 22.22
CA ALA A 63 0.43 11.49 20.91
C ALA A 63 1.82 10.82 20.98
N VAL A 64 2.58 11.05 22.06
CA VAL A 64 3.86 10.34 22.30
C VAL A 64 3.63 8.84 22.40
N GLU A 65 2.66 8.40 23.21
CA GLU A 65 2.34 6.98 23.36
C GLU A 65 1.94 6.35 22.02
N THR A 66 1.15 7.07 21.22
CA THR A 66 0.72 6.63 19.89
C THR A 66 1.92 6.41 18.97
N GLU A 67 2.84 7.38 18.87
CA GLU A 67 4.02 7.25 18.01
C GLU A 67 4.96 6.12 18.47
N LEU A 68 5.14 5.95 19.79
CA LEU A 68 5.94 4.84 20.33
C LEU A 68 5.31 3.47 20.01
N ARG A 69 3.99 3.34 20.10
CA ARG A 69 3.27 2.11 19.71
C ARG A 69 3.44 1.84 18.21
N ASN A 70 3.28 2.86 17.38
CA ASN A 70 3.48 2.75 15.93
C ASN A 70 4.92 2.32 15.61
N MET A 71 5.92 2.90 16.26
CA MET A 71 7.32 2.49 16.09
C MET A 71 7.57 1.05 16.56
N TYR A 72 6.98 0.61 17.67
CA TYR A 72 7.12 -0.76 18.17
C TYR A 72 6.55 -1.77 17.17
N PHE A 73 5.34 -1.53 16.65
CA PHE A 73 4.75 -2.39 15.63
C PHE A 73 5.49 -2.32 14.30
N GLY A 74 5.93 -1.12 13.89
CA GLY A 74 6.70 -0.90 12.67
C GLY A 74 8.05 -1.62 12.69
N LEU A 75 8.74 -1.68 13.82
CA LEU A 75 10.02 -2.41 13.96
C LEU A 75 9.85 -3.91 13.73
N TYR A 76 8.77 -4.51 14.24
CA TYR A 76 8.47 -5.92 13.99
C TYR A 76 8.27 -6.21 12.50
N GLN A 77 7.59 -5.30 11.79
CA GLN A 77 7.35 -5.42 10.36
C GLN A 77 8.63 -5.23 9.54
N PHE A 78 9.45 -4.23 9.90
CA PHE A 78 10.76 -3.99 9.28
C PHE A 78 11.69 -5.20 9.39
N LEU A 79 11.83 -5.75 10.60
CA LEU A 79 12.64 -6.95 10.85
C LEU A 79 12.08 -8.20 10.16
N GLY A 80 10.75 -8.27 10.00
CA GLY A 80 10.08 -9.34 9.27
C GLY A 80 10.18 -9.24 7.74
N GLY A 81 10.74 -8.16 7.19
CA GLY A 81 10.83 -7.95 5.74
C GLY A 81 9.46 -7.79 5.04
N MET A 82 8.41 -7.50 5.82
CA MET A 82 7.06 -7.27 5.32
C MET A 82 6.88 -5.79 4.98
N ASP A 83 6.96 -5.49 3.68
CA ASP A 83 6.60 -4.17 3.17
C ASP A 83 5.09 -4.12 2.86
N MET A 84 4.33 -3.52 3.77
CA MET A 84 2.87 -3.38 3.66
C MET A 84 2.45 -2.51 2.46
N SER A 85 3.28 -1.56 2.04
CA SER A 85 3.03 -0.73 0.85
C SER A 85 3.09 -1.60 -0.41
N SER A 86 4.10 -2.45 -0.52
CA SER A 86 4.18 -3.46 -1.58
C SER A 86 3.02 -4.45 -1.53
N MET A 87 2.65 -4.94 -0.34
CA MET A 87 1.51 -5.88 -0.23
C MET A 87 0.19 -5.25 -0.67
N ALA A 88 -0.05 -3.98 -0.30
CA ALA A 88 -1.21 -3.23 -0.74
C ALA A 88 -1.26 -3.13 -2.28
N LEU A 89 -0.13 -2.77 -2.90
CA LEU A 89 -0.03 -2.69 -4.37
C LEU A 89 -0.28 -4.05 -5.03
N LEU A 90 0.39 -5.11 -4.57
CA LEU A 90 0.33 -6.44 -5.18
C LEU A 90 -1.05 -7.09 -5.06
N CYS A 91 -1.85 -6.74 -4.05
CA CYS A 91 -3.24 -7.17 -3.96
C CYS A 91 -4.05 -6.78 -5.20
N LEU A 92 -3.72 -5.64 -5.82
CA LEU A 92 -4.40 -5.13 -7.01
C LEU A 92 -3.97 -5.83 -8.30
N ALA A 93 -2.99 -6.74 -8.27
CA ALA A 93 -2.64 -7.55 -9.44
C ALA A 93 -3.88 -8.36 -9.87
N ALA A 94 -4.35 -8.10 -11.10
CA ALA A 94 -5.48 -8.75 -11.74
C ALA A 94 -5.02 -9.97 -12.55
N GLU A 95 -3.95 -9.82 -13.32
CA GLU A 95 -3.42 -10.85 -14.22
C GLU A 95 -1.89 -10.86 -14.21
N VAL A 96 -1.31 -12.03 -14.43
CA VAL A 96 0.13 -12.24 -14.67
C VAL A 96 0.25 -13.03 -15.97
N ASP A 97 0.94 -12.48 -16.95
CA ASP A 97 1.09 -13.06 -18.30
C ASP A 97 -0.27 -13.41 -18.95
N GLY A 98 -1.27 -12.55 -18.77
CA GLY A 98 -2.64 -12.73 -19.27
C GLY A 98 -3.47 -13.78 -18.53
N MET A 99 -2.93 -14.38 -17.45
CA MET A 99 -3.64 -15.35 -16.63
C MET A 99 -4.19 -14.71 -15.35
N PRO A 100 -5.47 -14.93 -14.99
CA PRO A 100 -6.06 -14.34 -13.79
C PRO A 100 -5.32 -14.70 -12.51
N PHE A 101 -4.89 -13.69 -11.76
CA PHE A 101 -4.25 -13.83 -10.46
C PHE A 101 -5.33 -13.90 -9.37
N ARG A 102 -5.55 -15.07 -8.77
CA ARG A 102 -6.67 -15.31 -7.85
C ARG A 102 -6.27 -15.44 -6.38
N LYS A 103 -5.13 -16.04 -6.10
CA LYS A 103 -4.65 -16.32 -4.74
C LYS A 103 -3.84 -15.14 -4.20
N ARG A 104 -4.16 -14.65 -3.00
CA ARG A 104 -3.65 -13.39 -2.42
C ARG A 104 -3.26 -13.50 -0.95
N ASP A 105 -2.87 -14.68 -0.48
CA ASP A 105 -2.17 -14.78 0.81
C ASP A 105 -0.77 -14.19 0.72
N GLU A 106 -0.21 -13.87 1.89
CA GLU A 106 1.09 -13.23 2.06
C GLU A 106 2.21 -13.95 1.29
N GLU A 107 2.31 -15.29 1.42
CA GLU A 107 3.32 -16.08 0.70
C GLU A 107 3.20 -15.91 -0.82
N THR A 108 1.98 -15.91 -1.35
CA THR A 108 1.73 -15.75 -2.79
C THR A 108 2.09 -14.34 -3.26
N LEU A 109 1.76 -13.30 -2.47
CA LEU A 109 2.10 -11.91 -2.79
C LEU A 109 3.62 -11.68 -2.72
N MET A 110 4.31 -12.24 -1.74
CA MET A 110 5.78 -12.20 -1.65
C MET A 110 6.44 -12.88 -2.85
N LYS A 111 5.95 -14.05 -3.28
CA LYS A 111 6.46 -14.70 -4.49
C LYS A 111 6.23 -13.87 -5.75
N LEU A 112 5.11 -13.16 -5.85
CA LEU A 112 4.86 -12.25 -6.96
C LEU A 112 5.83 -11.07 -6.94
N ARG A 113 6.05 -10.45 -5.78
CA ARG A 113 7.06 -9.39 -5.58
C ARG A 113 8.43 -9.82 -6.06
N ASP A 114 8.88 -10.99 -5.61
CA ASP A 114 10.22 -11.50 -5.89
C ASP A 114 10.37 -11.78 -7.40
N LYS A 115 9.36 -12.38 -8.04
CA LYS A 115 9.33 -12.56 -9.50
C LYS A 115 9.36 -11.24 -10.27
N MET A 116 8.54 -10.26 -9.86
CA MET A 116 8.54 -8.95 -10.51
C MET A 116 9.92 -8.29 -10.41
N SER A 117 10.60 -8.41 -9.27
CA SER A 117 11.99 -7.95 -9.09
C SER A 117 12.96 -8.68 -10.03
N GLU A 118 12.86 -10.01 -10.15
CA GLU A 118 13.63 -10.80 -11.12
C GLU A 118 13.37 -10.38 -12.58
N TRP A 119 12.14 -9.95 -12.89
CA TRP A 119 11.77 -9.42 -14.20
C TRP A 119 12.16 -7.95 -14.42
N GLY A 120 12.85 -7.34 -13.44
CA GLY A 120 13.40 -6.00 -13.53
C GLY A 120 12.49 -4.89 -13.00
N PHE A 121 11.41 -5.21 -12.28
CA PHE A 121 10.56 -4.21 -11.62
C PHE A 121 11.26 -3.65 -10.39
N THR A 122 11.49 -2.35 -10.36
CA THR A 122 12.23 -1.69 -9.28
C THR A 122 11.31 -1.06 -8.24
N ALA A 123 11.86 -0.70 -7.08
CA ALA A 123 11.14 0.07 -6.07
C ALA A 123 10.62 1.42 -6.62
N ALA A 124 11.38 2.08 -7.49
CA ALA A 124 10.95 3.32 -8.14
C ALA A 124 9.74 3.11 -9.07
N ASP A 125 9.67 1.96 -9.76
CA ASP A 125 8.51 1.59 -10.56
C ASP A 125 7.28 1.31 -9.68
N ALA A 126 7.49 0.69 -8.52
CA ALA A 126 6.45 0.48 -7.52
C ALA A 126 5.86 1.80 -7.02
N ASP A 127 6.70 2.78 -6.66
CA ASP A 127 6.27 4.10 -6.20
C ASP A 127 5.49 4.87 -7.28
N LYS A 128 5.98 4.82 -8.52
CA LYS A 128 5.32 5.44 -9.66
C LYS A 128 3.96 4.78 -9.91
N LEU A 129 3.91 3.45 -9.89
CA LEU A 129 2.67 2.70 -10.10
C LEU A 129 1.67 2.99 -8.99
N ALA A 130 2.09 2.96 -7.72
CA ALA A 130 1.23 3.27 -6.58
C ALA A 130 0.67 4.70 -6.67
N THR A 131 1.49 5.67 -7.08
CA THR A 131 1.06 7.06 -7.31
C THR A 131 0.02 7.16 -8.42
N ASP A 132 0.23 6.47 -9.53
CA ASP A 132 -0.70 6.47 -10.65
C ASP A 132 -2.03 5.79 -10.29
N LEU A 133 -1.99 4.66 -9.58
CA LEU A 133 -3.19 3.97 -9.11
C LEU A 133 -3.97 4.83 -8.11
N LYS A 134 -3.30 5.45 -7.14
CA LYS A 134 -3.94 6.34 -6.14
C LYS A 134 -4.73 7.49 -6.78
N LYS A 135 -4.29 8.02 -7.93
CA LYS A 135 -5.04 9.07 -8.64
C LYS A 135 -6.40 8.58 -9.14
N ASN A 136 -6.47 7.33 -9.58
CA ASN A 136 -7.66 6.74 -10.17
C ASN A 136 -8.57 6.05 -9.14
N PHE A 137 -8.04 5.68 -7.97
CA PHE A 137 -8.81 5.11 -6.86
C PHE A 137 -9.51 6.15 -5.98
N LYS A 138 -9.36 7.46 -6.26
CA LYS A 138 -10.13 8.49 -5.56
C LYS A 138 -11.62 8.35 -5.90
N LEU A 139 -12.38 7.78 -4.98
CA LEU A 139 -13.82 8.02 -4.88
C LEU A 139 -14.03 9.52 -4.67
N SER A 140 -14.40 10.28 -5.71
CA SER A 140 -14.97 11.62 -5.49
C SER A 140 -16.39 11.47 -4.93
N TRP A 141 -16.48 11.31 -3.61
CA TRP A 141 -17.76 11.52 -2.90
C TRP A 141 -18.21 12.99 -2.96
N THR A 142 -17.42 13.89 -3.55
CA THR A 142 -17.72 15.31 -3.71
C THR A 142 -18.79 15.63 -4.76
N ASP A 143 -19.24 14.66 -5.56
CA ASP A 143 -20.27 14.92 -6.59
C ASP A 143 -21.66 14.39 -6.23
N LEU A 144 -21.84 13.78 -5.06
CA LEU A 144 -23.18 13.56 -4.49
C LEU A 144 -23.53 14.79 -3.64
N SER A 145 -23.84 15.89 -4.33
CA SER A 145 -24.59 16.97 -3.69
C SER A 145 -25.93 16.39 -3.21
N PRO A 146 -26.33 16.66 -1.95
CA PRO A 146 -27.61 16.25 -1.41
C PRO A 146 -28.68 17.28 -1.80
N ASP A 147 -28.94 17.45 -3.09
CA ASP A 147 -30.11 18.17 -3.59
C ASP A 147 -31.25 17.17 -3.80
N GLY A 148 -31.70 16.64 -2.66
CA GLY A 148 -33.09 16.29 -2.46
C GLY A 148 -33.83 17.53 -1.94
N SER A 149 -34.49 18.27 -2.84
CA SER A 149 -35.64 19.18 -2.66
C SER A 149 -35.82 19.90 -4.00
N GLU A 150 -36.91 19.83 -4.76
CA GLU A 150 -38.33 19.50 -4.52
C GLU A 150 -38.91 18.66 -5.66
#